data_AF-A0A2R6LBP4-F1
#
_entry.id   AF-A0A2R6LBP4-F1
#
_cell.length_a   1.000
_cell.length_b   1.000
_cell.length_c   1.000
_cell.angle_alpha   90.00
_cell.angle_beta   90.00
_cell.angle_gamma   90.00
#
_symmetry.space_group_name_H-M   'P 1'
#
loop_
_entity.id
_entity.type
_entity.pdbx_description
1 polymer ?
#
loop_
_entity_poly.entity_id
_entity_poly.type
_entity_poly.pdbx_seq_one_letter_code
_entity_poly.pdbx_strand_id
1 'polypeptide(L)'
;MSGDPAFTLLGWPASEPTLRLDYREFAYAGKFVVSGTGKAVLHAPEADLRRGRDADECARGVLAAVAFDADRTDSDRAVLRYVTVRTDRQGEGLGPLLVERLLDRTAAEGRYDHARIAVNNPYAYVALHRAGFAYAGEATGIAELVLERPVGRPATVDADRYRAGLDRFRERDPTAEERALIERERAAGPPGSSERDERDGR
;
A
#
# COMPACT_ATOMS: atom_id res chain seq x y z
N MET A 1 -2.86 10.15 24.97
CA MET A 1 -1.84 10.73 24.09
C MET A 1 -1.32 9.62 23.19
N SER A 2 -1.84 9.49 21.97
CA SER A 2 -1.20 8.59 20.99
C SER A 2 -0.12 9.40 20.30
N GLY A 3 1.14 9.02 20.45
CA GLY A 3 2.23 9.59 19.65
C GLY A 3 2.06 9.25 18.17
N ASP A 4 2.77 9.97 17.31
CA ASP A 4 2.80 9.67 15.88
C ASP A 4 3.31 8.24 15.63
N PRO A 5 2.74 7.52 14.63
CA PRO A 5 3.18 6.18 14.31
C PRO A 5 4.63 6.17 13.83
N ALA A 6 5.43 5.25 14.35
CA ALA A 6 6.81 5.03 13.95
C ALA A 6 6.90 4.01 12.80
N PHE A 7 7.86 4.21 11.88
CA PHE A 7 8.15 3.28 10.79
C PHE A 7 9.39 2.43 11.11
N THR A 8 9.28 1.12 10.87
CA THR A 8 10.41 0.19 10.95
C THR A 8 10.43 -0.74 9.75
N LEU A 9 11.55 -0.78 9.02
CA LEU A 9 11.87 -1.86 8.08
C LEU A 9 12.46 -3.03 8.88
N LEU A 10 11.74 -4.15 8.93
CA LEU A 10 12.18 -5.36 9.64
C LEU A 10 13.30 -6.10 8.91
N GLY A 11 13.32 -5.98 7.58
CA GLY A 11 14.36 -6.55 6.74
C GLY A 11 13.98 -6.54 5.26
N TRP A 12 15.00 -6.63 4.42
CA TRP A 12 14.87 -6.89 2.98
C TRP A 12 14.57 -8.38 2.73
N PRO A 13 14.10 -8.77 1.52
CA PRO A 13 13.80 -10.17 1.22
C PRO A 13 14.93 -11.15 1.54
N ALA A 14 16.18 -10.77 1.26
CA ALA A 14 17.37 -11.58 1.51
C ALA A 14 17.66 -11.83 3.01
N SER A 15 17.10 -11.00 3.90
CA SER A 15 17.20 -11.20 5.35
C SER A 15 16.09 -12.09 5.91
N GLU A 16 15.18 -12.53 5.04
CA GLU A 16 14.06 -13.42 5.37
C GLU A 16 13.31 -13.05 6.66
N PRO A 17 12.95 -11.76 6.87
CA PRO A 17 12.25 -11.40 8.10
C PRO A 17 10.92 -12.13 8.19
N THR A 18 10.45 -12.43 9.38
CA THR A 18 9.09 -12.90 9.64
C THR A 18 8.42 -11.98 10.66
N LEU A 19 7.09 -11.97 10.69
CA LEU A 19 6.31 -11.22 11.66
C LEU A 19 4.97 -11.92 11.88
N ARG A 20 4.71 -12.34 13.11
CA ARG A 20 3.41 -12.85 13.52
C ARG A 20 2.48 -11.70 13.88
N LEU A 21 1.40 -11.56 13.13
CA LEU A 21 0.32 -10.61 13.38
C LEU A 21 -0.91 -11.34 13.90
N ASP A 22 -1.74 -10.67 14.71
CA ASP A 22 -3.03 -11.24 15.12
C ASP A 22 -3.98 -11.26 13.90
N TYR A 23 -4.42 -12.45 13.52
CA TYR A 23 -5.32 -12.66 12.38
C TYR A 23 -6.72 -12.05 12.58
N ARG A 24 -7.10 -11.74 13.82
CA ARG A 24 -8.36 -11.06 14.16
C ARG A 24 -8.28 -9.57 13.88
N GLU A 25 -7.09 -9.00 13.97
CA GLU A 25 -6.84 -7.57 13.80
C GLU A 25 -6.31 -7.21 12.41
N PHE A 26 -5.70 -8.17 11.69
CA PHE A 26 -5.09 -7.92 10.40
C PHE A 26 -5.54 -8.93 9.34
N ALA A 27 -6.03 -8.40 8.22
CA ALA A 27 -6.11 -9.17 6.99
C ALA A 27 -4.72 -9.65 6.59
N TYR A 28 -4.64 -10.84 5.98
CA TYR A 28 -3.39 -11.44 5.50
C TYR A 28 -2.33 -11.74 6.58
N ALA A 29 -2.67 -11.76 7.88
CA ALA A 29 -1.70 -12.03 8.95
C ALA A 29 -0.82 -13.27 8.70
N GLY A 30 -1.42 -14.37 8.21
CA GLY A 30 -0.70 -15.60 7.87
C GLY A 30 0.31 -15.48 6.71
N LYS A 31 0.30 -14.38 5.94
CA LYS A 31 1.30 -14.10 4.90
C LYS A 31 2.56 -13.43 5.46
N PHE A 32 2.49 -12.85 6.65
CA PHE A 32 3.62 -12.18 7.29
C PHE A 32 4.53 -13.13 8.06
N VAL A 33 4.14 -14.40 8.28
CA VAL A 33 5.03 -15.42 8.83
C VAL A 33 5.86 -16.15 7.77
N VAL A 34 5.61 -15.89 6.48
CA VAL A 34 6.31 -16.53 5.36
C VAL A 34 7.62 -15.79 5.09
N SER A 35 8.74 -16.54 4.98
CA SER A 35 10.06 -16.02 4.60
C SER A 35 10.15 -15.65 3.11
N GLY A 36 11.31 -15.17 2.65
CA GLY A 36 11.52 -14.80 1.23
C GLY A 36 10.87 -13.49 0.79
N THR A 37 10.23 -12.75 1.70
CA THR A 37 9.72 -11.38 1.47
C THR A 37 10.30 -10.44 2.51
N GLY A 38 10.65 -9.23 2.09
CA GLY A 38 10.93 -8.11 2.98
C GLY A 38 9.66 -7.67 3.70
N LYS A 39 9.83 -7.06 4.87
CA LYS A 39 8.72 -6.67 5.74
C LYS A 39 8.97 -5.31 6.37
N ALA A 40 7.98 -4.44 6.36
CA ALA A 40 8.01 -3.17 7.07
C ALA A 40 6.68 -2.94 7.79
N VAL A 41 6.72 -2.14 8.86
CA VAL A 41 5.56 -1.84 9.70
C VAL A 41 5.49 -0.37 10.08
N LEU A 42 4.26 0.11 10.25
CA LEU A 42 3.96 1.24 11.10
C LEU A 42 3.49 0.71 12.46
N HIS A 43 3.95 1.30 13.53
CA HIS A 43 3.64 0.85 14.88
C HIS A 43 3.56 2.01 15.88
N ALA A 44 2.87 1.80 16.99
CA ALA A 44 2.88 2.73 18.12
C ALA A 44 4.28 2.79 18.75
N PRO A 45 4.67 3.90 19.40
CA PRO A 45 5.96 4.03 20.07
C PRO A 45 6.28 2.90 21.07
N GLU A 46 5.26 2.41 21.77
CA GLU A 46 5.33 1.35 22.78
C GLU A 46 5.20 -0.08 22.21
N ALA A 47 5.27 -0.24 20.88
CA ALA A 47 5.12 -1.54 20.23
C ALA A 47 6.21 -2.53 20.64
N ASP A 48 5.81 -3.79 20.79
CA ASP A 48 6.71 -4.93 21.00
C ASP A 48 6.71 -5.80 19.74
N LEU A 49 7.58 -5.43 18.80
CA LEU A 49 7.76 -6.17 17.55
C LEU A 49 8.52 -7.48 17.77
N ARG A 50 9.33 -7.59 18.84
CA ARG A 50 10.15 -8.79 19.11
C ARG A 50 9.27 -9.99 19.41
N ARG A 51 8.15 -9.80 20.10
CA ARG A 51 7.14 -10.86 20.32
C ARG A 51 6.74 -11.56 19.03
N GLY A 52 6.53 -10.81 17.94
CA GLY A 52 6.14 -11.40 16.66
C GLY A 52 7.28 -11.95 15.82
N ARG A 53 8.55 -11.74 16.21
CA ARG A 53 9.72 -12.19 15.44
C ARG A 53 10.44 -13.36 16.11
N ASP A 54 10.60 -13.29 17.42
CA ASP A 54 11.45 -14.20 18.18
C ASP A 54 10.64 -15.07 19.17
N ALA A 55 9.42 -14.66 19.49
CA ALA A 55 8.49 -15.47 20.29
C ALA A 55 7.41 -16.08 19.40
N ASP A 56 6.80 -17.18 19.85
CA ASP A 56 5.65 -17.80 19.18
C ASP A 56 4.33 -17.00 19.40
N GLU A 57 4.45 -15.71 19.66
CA GLU A 57 3.37 -14.79 20.01
C GLU A 57 3.14 -13.74 18.93
N CYS A 58 2.02 -13.01 18.97
CA CYS A 58 1.79 -11.92 18.04
C CYS A 58 2.53 -10.65 18.46
N ALA A 59 3.04 -9.89 17.49
CA ALA A 59 3.57 -8.56 17.75
C ALA A 59 2.49 -7.64 18.32
N ARG A 60 2.85 -6.80 19.28
CA ARG A 60 1.93 -5.84 19.91
C ARG A 60 2.19 -4.43 19.38
N GLY A 61 1.14 -3.66 19.17
CA GLY A 61 1.23 -2.24 18.81
C GLY A 61 1.56 -1.97 17.33
N VAL A 62 1.54 -3.01 16.48
CA VAL A 62 1.54 -2.82 15.02
C VAL A 62 0.23 -2.12 14.62
N LEU A 63 0.33 -1.18 13.68
CA LEU A 63 -0.80 -0.40 13.16
C LEU A 63 -1.03 -0.70 11.67
N ALA A 64 0.04 -0.90 10.91
CA ALA A 64 0.00 -1.37 9.52
C ALA A 64 1.25 -2.18 9.19
N ALA A 65 1.16 -3.10 8.25
CA ALA A 65 2.26 -3.93 7.80
C ALA A 65 2.26 -4.13 6.29
N VAL A 66 3.45 -4.23 5.70
CA VAL A 66 3.66 -4.49 4.27
C VAL A 66 4.69 -5.60 4.08
N ALA A 67 4.37 -6.55 3.20
CA ALA A 67 5.30 -7.57 2.72
C ALA A 67 5.59 -7.32 1.23
N PHE A 68 6.86 -7.41 0.84
CA PHE A 68 7.31 -7.08 -0.52
C PHE A 68 8.50 -7.95 -0.94
N ASP A 69 8.73 -8.09 -2.24
CA ASP A 69 9.88 -8.80 -2.83
C ASP A 69 10.25 -8.19 -4.18
N ALA A 70 11.25 -8.74 -4.86
CA ALA A 70 11.54 -8.38 -6.24
C ALA A 70 10.54 -9.04 -7.21
N ASP A 71 10.27 -8.40 -8.33
CA ASP A 71 9.58 -9.05 -9.44
C ASP A 71 10.41 -10.24 -9.94
N ARG A 72 9.73 -11.32 -10.34
CA ARG A 72 10.40 -12.55 -10.76
C ARG A 72 11.09 -12.42 -12.12
N THR A 73 10.67 -11.44 -12.91
CA THR A 73 11.16 -11.17 -14.27
C THR A 73 11.97 -9.88 -14.36
N ASP A 74 11.95 -9.04 -13.31
CA ASP A 74 12.64 -7.76 -13.25
C ASP A 74 13.09 -7.48 -11.80
N SER A 75 14.36 -7.76 -11.50
CA SER A 75 14.88 -7.62 -10.13
C SER A 75 14.91 -6.18 -9.63
N ASP A 76 14.85 -5.20 -10.53
CA ASP A 76 14.91 -3.77 -10.21
C ASP A 76 13.52 -3.21 -9.86
N ARG A 77 12.49 -4.07 -9.87
CA ARG A 77 11.11 -3.75 -9.52
C ARG A 77 10.71 -4.40 -8.21
N ALA A 78 10.34 -3.60 -7.23
CA ALA A 78 9.72 -4.07 -6.00
C ALA A 78 8.24 -4.41 -6.25
N VAL A 79 7.79 -5.58 -5.81
CA VAL A 79 6.38 -5.97 -5.79
C VAL A 79 5.87 -5.94 -4.35
N LEU A 80 4.95 -5.03 -4.05
CA LEU A 80 4.26 -4.99 -2.77
C LEU A 80 3.18 -6.07 -2.81
N ARG A 81 3.39 -7.15 -2.06
CA ARG A 81 2.53 -8.35 -2.09
C ARG A 81 1.28 -8.18 -1.24
N TYR A 82 1.46 -7.68 -0.03
CA TYR A 82 0.39 -7.53 0.94
C TYR A 82 0.61 -6.23 1.70
N VAL A 83 -0.41 -5.38 1.72
CA VAL A 83 -0.50 -4.22 2.61
C VAL A 83 -1.72 -4.43 3.49
N THR A 84 -1.55 -4.33 4.80
CA THR A 84 -2.63 -4.53 5.77
C THR A 84 -2.59 -3.45 6.84
N VAL A 85 -3.76 -3.01 7.28
CA VAL A 85 -3.95 -2.02 8.35
C VAL A 85 -4.82 -2.67 9.40
N ARG A 86 -4.51 -2.41 10.67
CA ARG A 86 -5.28 -2.94 11.80
C ARG A 86 -6.74 -2.54 11.67
N THR A 87 -7.66 -3.48 11.84
CA THR A 87 -9.08 -3.32 11.51
C THR A 87 -9.71 -2.09 12.16
N ASP A 88 -9.39 -1.80 13.42
CA ASP A 88 -9.91 -0.64 14.18
C ASP A 88 -9.27 0.71 13.80
N ARG A 89 -8.26 0.72 12.93
CA ARG A 89 -7.53 1.92 12.46
C ARG A 89 -7.66 2.14 10.95
N GLN A 90 -8.53 1.37 10.29
CA GLN A 90 -8.78 1.55 8.86
C GLN A 90 -9.43 2.91 8.60
N GLY A 91 -9.07 3.54 7.48
CA GLY A 91 -9.54 4.88 7.12
C GLY A 91 -8.67 6.04 7.63
N GLU A 92 -7.72 5.79 8.55
CA GLU A 92 -6.83 6.83 9.10
C GLU A 92 -5.63 7.21 8.20
N GLY A 93 -5.54 6.66 6.99
CA GLY A 93 -4.43 6.94 6.07
C GLY A 93 -3.12 6.19 6.37
N LEU A 94 -3.13 5.22 7.29
CA LEU A 94 -1.94 4.45 7.67
C LEU A 94 -1.35 3.59 6.54
N GLY A 95 -2.20 3.04 5.66
CA GLY A 95 -1.75 2.26 4.50
C GLY A 95 -0.88 3.08 3.53
N PRO A 96 -1.38 4.22 3.01
CA PRO A 96 -0.59 5.14 2.20
C PRO A 96 0.70 5.59 2.89
N LEU A 97 0.62 6.01 4.16
CA LEU A 97 1.79 6.44 4.94
C LEU A 97 2.85 5.33 5.04
N LEU A 98 2.45 4.08 5.30
CA LEU A 98 3.36 2.95 5.35
C LEU A 98 4.09 2.75 4.02
N VAL A 99 3.34 2.82 2.92
CA VAL A 99 3.88 2.63 1.57
C VAL A 99 4.84 3.76 1.19
N GLU A 100 4.51 5.00 1.52
CA GLU A 100 5.39 6.16 1.34
C GLU A 100 6.71 5.97 2.10
N ARG A 101 6.65 5.64 3.40
CA ARG A 101 7.85 5.41 4.22
C ARG A 101 8.70 4.24 3.73
N LEU A 102 8.07 3.18 3.25
CA LEU A 102 8.79 2.07 2.60
C LEU A 102 9.53 2.57 1.36
N LEU A 103 8.88 3.37 0.51
CA LEU A 103 9.46 3.82 -0.75
C LEU A 103 10.55 4.88 -0.54
N ASP A 104 10.44 5.74 0.46
CA ASP A 104 11.53 6.63 0.91
C ASP A 104 12.77 5.81 1.30
N ARG A 105 12.56 4.77 2.12
CA ARG A 105 13.64 3.86 2.53
C ARG A 105 14.22 3.11 1.33
N THR A 106 13.38 2.67 0.40
CA THR A 106 13.82 1.98 -0.81
C THR A 106 14.64 2.88 -1.72
N ALA A 107 14.23 4.14 -1.90
CA ALA A 107 14.98 5.13 -2.68
C ALA A 107 16.38 5.35 -2.09
N ALA A 108 16.48 5.45 -0.76
CA ALA A 108 17.75 5.65 -0.07
C ALA A 108 18.74 4.49 -0.25
N GLU A 109 18.24 3.26 -0.41
CA GLU A 109 19.08 2.07 -0.63
C GLU A 109 19.45 1.85 -2.11
N GLY A 110 18.68 2.43 -3.05
CA GLY A 110 18.94 2.33 -4.49
C GLY A 110 18.80 0.92 -5.08
N ARG A 111 18.05 0.03 -4.42
CA ARG A 111 17.88 -1.39 -4.85
C ARG A 111 16.77 -1.61 -5.87
N TYR A 112 15.82 -0.70 -5.96
CA TYR A 112 14.67 -0.80 -6.85
C TYR A 112 14.40 0.56 -7.48
N ASP A 113 14.11 0.57 -8.77
CA ASP A 113 13.75 1.78 -9.53
C ASP A 113 12.24 1.97 -9.57
N HIS A 114 11.48 0.87 -9.56
CA HIS A 114 10.02 0.86 -9.65
C HIS A 114 9.38 0.04 -8.54
N ALA A 115 8.16 0.41 -8.19
CA ALA A 115 7.29 -0.35 -7.30
C ALA A 115 5.99 -0.70 -8.03
N ARG A 116 5.51 -1.93 -7.83
CA ARG A 116 4.28 -2.48 -8.38
C ARG A 116 3.42 -3.07 -7.27
N ILE A 117 2.11 -2.95 -7.41
CA ILE A 117 1.12 -3.60 -6.53
C ILE A 117 -0.12 -3.95 -7.34
N ALA A 118 -0.71 -5.11 -7.06
CA ALA A 118 -1.99 -5.53 -7.61
C ALA A 118 -3.07 -5.39 -6.54
N VAL A 119 -4.15 -4.66 -6.82
CA VAL A 119 -5.23 -4.39 -5.85
C VAL A 119 -6.58 -4.86 -6.40
N ASN A 120 -7.39 -5.48 -5.54
CA ASN A 120 -8.66 -6.09 -5.94
C ASN A 120 -9.91 -5.35 -5.43
N ASN A 121 -9.73 -4.24 -4.71
CA ASN A 121 -10.83 -3.46 -4.15
C ASN A 121 -10.60 -1.95 -4.33
N PRO A 122 -11.66 -1.14 -4.40
CA PRO A 122 -11.56 0.29 -4.66
C PRO A 122 -10.90 1.08 -3.52
N TYR A 123 -11.01 0.64 -2.25
CA TYR A 123 -10.34 1.30 -1.13
C TYR A 123 -8.82 1.26 -1.28
N ALA A 124 -8.26 0.09 -1.59
CA ALA A 124 -6.84 -0.07 -1.87
C ALA A 124 -6.43 0.72 -3.11
N TYR A 125 -7.22 0.70 -4.18
CA TYR A 125 -6.95 1.50 -5.39
C TYR A 125 -6.76 2.99 -5.07
N VAL A 126 -7.71 3.58 -4.35
CA VAL A 126 -7.65 5.00 -3.94
C VAL A 126 -6.48 5.25 -2.98
N ALA A 127 -6.25 4.35 -2.02
CA ALA A 127 -5.14 4.46 -1.08
C ALA A 127 -3.77 4.46 -1.78
N LEU A 128 -3.56 3.59 -2.77
CA LEU A 128 -2.29 3.53 -3.49
C LEU A 128 -2.09 4.73 -4.43
N HIS A 129 -3.16 5.29 -5.00
CA HIS A 129 -3.09 6.58 -5.69
C HIS A 129 -2.67 7.72 -4.74
N ARG A 130 -3.14 7.72 -3.48
CA ARG A 130 -2.67 8.69 -2.47
C ARG A 130 -1.19 8.52 -2.16
N ALA A 131 -0.68 7.28 -2.19
CA ALA A 131 0.75 6.98 -2.07
C ALA A 131 1.56 7.23 -3.38
N GLY A 132 0.96 7.89 -4.37
CA GLY A 132 1.61 8.29 -5.62
C GLY A 132 1.74 7.20 -6.68
N PHE A 133 1.00 6.10 -6.57
CA PHE A 133 0.91 5.11 -7.64
C PHE A 133 -0.07 5.52 -8.73
N ALA A 134 0.16 5.09 -9.97
CA ALA A 134 -0.78 5.24 -11.07
C ALA A 134 -1.26 3.88 -11.57
N TYR A 135 -2.48 3.83 -12.10
CA TYR A 135 -3.02 2.63 -12.71
C TYR A 135 -2.29 2.30 -14.01
N ALA A 136 -1.66 1.12 -14.07
CA ALA A 136 -0.89 0.67 -15.22
C ALA A 136 -1.78 0.25 -16.41
N GLY A 137 -3.11 0.30 -16.30
CA GLY A 137 -4.04 -0.14 -17.36
C GLY A 137 -4.12 -1.66 -17.53
N GLU A 138 -3.36 -2.42 -16.72
CA GLU A 138 -3.35 -3.86 -16.71
C GLU A 138 -4.26 -4.41 -15.62
N ALA A 139 -4.88 -5.56 -15.88
CA ALA A 139 -5.54 -6.36 -14.86
C ALA A 139 -4.85 -7.72 -14.77
N THR A 140 -4.63 -8.21 -13.54
CA THR A 140 -4.08 -9.54 -13.27
C THR A 140 -5.10 -10.41 -12.57
N GLY A 141 -5.02 -11.72 -12.80
CA GLY A 141 -5.91 -12.69 -12.18
C GLY A 141 -7.40 -12.36 -12.37
N ILE A 142 -8.22 -12.74 -11.38
CA ILE A 142 -9.62 -12.32 -11.32
C ILE A 142 -9.66 -11.03 -10.51
N ALA A 143 -9.90 -9.91 -11.19
CA ALA A 143 -10.22 -8.61 -10.61
C ALA A 143 -9.07 -7.82 -9.96
N GLU A 144 -7.80 -8.17 -10.12
CA GLU A 144 -6.72 -7.30 -9.62
C GLU A 144 -6.37 -6.24 -10.66
N LEU A 145 -6.26 -4.98 -10.23
CA LEU A 145 -5.76 -3.88 -11.04
C LEU A 145 -4.31 -3.61 -10.64
N VAL A 146 -3.43 -3.50 -11.63
CA VAL A 146 -2.01 -3.25 -11.40
C VAL A 146 -1.75 -1.75 -11.30
N LEU A 147 -1.09 -1.34 -10.24
CA LEU A 147 -0.62 0.02 -10.05
C LEU A 147 0.91 0.02 -9.97
N GLU A 148 1.53 1.05 -10.55
CA GLU A 148 2.98 1.22 -10.57
C GLU A 148 3.37 2.67 -10.23
N ARG A 149 4.58 2.83 -9.67
CA ARG A 149 5.28 4.11 -9.62
C ARG A 149 6.80 3.92 -9.64
N PRO A 150 7.56 4.92 -10.10
CA PRO A 150 8.96 5.04 -9.73
C PRO A 150 9.12 5.10 -8.20
N VAL A 151 10.19 4.53 -7.67
CA VAL A 151 10.44 4.58 -6.22
C VAL A 151 10.74 6.01 -5.77
N GLY A 152 11.60 6.73 -6.51
CA GLY A 152 12.07 8.07 -6.13
C GLY A 152 11.09 9.22 -6.34
N ARG A 153 9.91 8.99 -6.92
CA ARG A 153 8.90 10.03 -7.16
C ARG A 153 7.50 9.45 -7.41
N PRO A 154 6.42 10.20 -7.16
CA PRO A 154 5.08 9.81 -7.61
C PRO A 154 5.02 9.58 -9.11
N ALA A 155 4.15 8.66 -9.53
CA ALA A 155 3.82 8.48 -10.93
C ALA A 155 3.04 9.68 -11.48
N THR A 156 3.18 9.95 -12.77
CA THR A 156 2.28 10.86 -13.47
C THR A 156 0.91 10.22 -13.57
N VAL A 157 -0.13 10.91 -13.11
CA VAL A 157 -1.49 10.38 -13.10
C VAL A 157 -2.30 10.99 -14.25
N ASP A 158 -2.82 10.11 -15.10
CA ASP A 158 -3.85 10.44 -16.08
C ASP A 158 -5.23 10.31 -15.43
N ALA A 159 -6.01 11.39 -15.44
CA ALA A 159 -7.30 11.44 -14.75
C ALA A 159 -8.33 10.48 -15.38
N ASP A 160 -8.29 10.25 -16.68
CA ASP A 160 -9.21 9.33 -17.35
C ASP A 160 -8.83 7.88 -17.09
N ARG A 161 -7.52 7.57 -17.03
CA ARG A 161 -7.01 6.26 -16.61
C ARG A 161 -7.34 5.98 -15.15
N TYR A 162 -7.29 6.99 -14.29
CA TYR A 162 -7.76 6.89 -12.89
C TYR A 162 -9.24 6.49 -12.83
N ARG A 163 -10.10 7.25 -13.53
CA ARG A 163 -11.55 6.96 -13.60
C ARG A 163 -11.84 5.60 -14.21
N ALA A 164 -11.10 5.19 -15.24
CA ALA A 164 -11.23 3.89 -15.87
C ALA A 164 -10.94 2.74 -14.89
N GLY A 165 -9.97 2.90 -13.98
CA GLY A 165 -9.73 1.92 -12.93
C GLY A 165 -10.88 1.81 -11.93
N LEU A 166 -11.47 2.94 -11.53
CA LEU A 166 -12.68 2.96 -10.70
C LEU A 166 -13.88 2.31 -11.38
N ASP A 167 -14.06 2.54 -12.69
CA ASP A 167 -15.11 1.91 -13.49
C ASP A 167 -15.01 0.38 -13.50
N ARG A 168 -13.79 -0.17 -13.53
CA ARG A 168 -13.59 -1.63 -13.41
C ARG A 168 -14.10 -2.19 -12.09
N PHE A 169 -14.02 -1.45 -10.98
CA PHE A 169 -14.61 -1.89 -9.71
C PHE A 169 -16.14 -1.74 -9.70
N ARG A 170 -16.66 -0.71 -10.36
CA ARG A 170 -18.10 -0.46 -10.49
C ARG A 170 -18.83 -1.61 -11.20
N GLU A 171 -18.19 -2.21 -12.19
CA GLU A 171 -18.73 -3.31 -13.00
C GLU A 171 -18.78 -4.66 -12.26
N ARG A 172 -18.22 -4.75 -11.04
CA ARG A 172 -18.02 -6.02 -10.29
C ARG A 172 -19.00 -6.22 -9.14
N ASP A 173 -20.20 -5.65 -9.26
CA ASP A 173 -21.22 -5.68 -8.21
C ASP A 173 -20.70 -5.21 -6.82
N PRO A 174 -20.21 -3.96 -6.73
CA PRO A 174 -19.67 -3.43 -5.48
C PRO A 174 -20.77 -3.32 -4.41
N THR A 175 -20.36 -3.45 -3.15
CA THR A 175 -21.20 -3.09 -2.00
C THR A 175 -21.68 -1.64 -2.08
N ALA A 176 -22.71 -1.29 -1.31
CA ALA A 176 -23.23 0.09 -1.28
C ALA A 176 -22.15 1.12 -0.89
N GLU A 177 -21.29 0.77 0.07
CA GLU A 177 -20.20 1.62 0.54
C GLU A 177 -19.11 1.77 -0.52
N GLU A 178 -18.72 0.67 -1.18
CA GLU A 178 -17.77 0.71 -2.30
C GLU A 178 -18.30 1.54 -3.47
N ARG A 179 -19.59 1.41 -3.79
CA ARG A 179 -20.24 2.22 -4.84
C ARG A 179 -20.21 3.70 -4.49
N ALA A 180 -20.51 4.06 -3.24
CA ALA A 180 -20.45 5.44 -2.76
C ALA A 180 -19.01 6.01 -2.80
N LEU A 181 -18.01 5.21 -2.41
CA LEU A 181 -16.60 5.56 -2.56
C LEU A 181 -16.26 5.81 -4.04
N ILE A 182 -16.57 4.85 -4.91
CA ILE A 182 -16.25 4.92 -6.34
C ILE A 182 -16.82 6.20 -6.95
N GLU A 183 -18.10 6.49 -6.74
CA GLU A 183 -18.73 7.68 -7.32
C GLU A 183 -18.10 8.98 -6.83
N ARG A 184 -17.85 9.09 -5.51
CA ARG A 184 -17.20 10.26 -4.92
C ARG A 184 -15.83 10.52 -5.52
N GLU A 185 -14.99 9.48 -5.58
CA GLU A 185 -13.60 9.62 -6.05
C GLU A 185 -13.55 9.85 -7.57
N ARG A 186 -14.48 9.25 -8.32
CA ARG A 186 -14.58 9.45 -9.77
C ARG A 186 -14.96 10.90 -10.12
N ALA A 187 -15.84 11.51 -9.32
CA ALA A 187 -16.20 12.93 -9.43
C ALA A 187 -15.05 13.85 -8.99
N ALA A 188 -14.33 13.52 -7.93
CA ALA A 188 -13.21 14.31 -7.42
C ALA A 188 -11.97 14.28 -8.34
N GLY A 189 -11.73 13.17 -9.04
CA GLY A 189 -10.49 12.94 -9.78
C GLY A 189 -9.37 12.39 -8.90
N PRO A 190 -8.17 12.16 -9.48
CA PRO A 190 -7.07 11.56 -8.75
C PRO A 190 -6.60 12.43 -7.56
N PRO A 191 -6.10 11.83 -6.46
CA PRO A 191 -5.60 12.58 -5.31
C PRO A 191 -4.58 13.65 -5.71
N GLY A 192 -4.79 14.90 -5.26
CA GLY A 192 -3.93 16.03 -5.61
C GLY A 192 -4.33 16.79 -6.89
N SER A 193 -5.39 16.36 -7.58
CA SER A 193 -5.96 17.08 -8.75
C SER A 193 -6.93 18.20 -8.39
N SER A 194 -6.98 18.65 -7.14
CA SER A 194 -7.73 19.87 -6.79
C SER A 194 -7.12 21.05 -7.54
N GLU A 195 -7.79 21.50 -8.59
CA GLU A 195 -7.60 22.71 -9.40
C GLU A 195 -6.34 23.52 -9.03
N ARG A 196 -5.18 23.06 -9.50
CA ARG A 196 -4.19 23.97 -10.04
C ARG A 196 -4.45 24.06 -11.55
N ASP A 197 -5.59 24.62 -11.89
CA ASP A 197 -5.86 25.12 -13.23
C ASP A 197 -6.20 26.62 -13.10
N GLU A 198 -5.42 27.44 -13.82
CA GLU A 198 -5.77 28.80 -14.24
C GLU A 198 -5.85 29.94 -13.20
N ARG A 199 -4.78 30.15 -12.42
CA ARG A 199 -4.35 31.52 -12.03
C ARG A 199 -2.82 31.63 -12.05
N ASP A 200 -2.25 31.59 -13.23
CA ASP A 200 -1.09 32.40 -13.59
C ASP A 200 -1.09 32.55 -15.12
N GLY A 201 -2.14 33.24 -15.57
CA GLY A 201 -2.14 33.89 -16.86
C GLY A 201 -1.63 35.31 -16.69
N ARG A 202 -0.61 35.65 -17.50
CA ARG A 202 -0.26 36.97 -18.03
C ARG A 202 1.01 37.63 -17.51
#